data_AF-A0ABD2JEP8-F1
#
_entry.id   AF-A0ABD2JEP8-F1
#
_cell.length_a   1.000
_cell.length_b   1.000
_cell.length_c   1.000
_cell.angle_alpha   90.00
_cell.angle_beta   90.00
_cell.angle_gamma   90.00
#
_symmetry.space_group_name_H-M   'P 1'
#
loop_
_entity.id
_entity.type
_entity.pdbx_description
1 polymer ?
#
loop_
_entity_poly.entity_id
_entity_poly.type
_entity_poly.pdbx_seq_one_letter_code
_entity_poly.pdbx_strand_id
1 'polypeptide(L)'
;MTSSSVLTCRPNSNKSLKQFFANHCASSWKDKNGFWRRCLNNNMLTVLRHFHHLFSVSPINLHIEAIKKKVLRDFAQKIWPSIRDHIFALILPDGLKRIRHFLPTFLVDCCPSNYVVSIGAAFPDFSADGSTSATDGHVLAQWLLSSDRECPKVLKYDAEDVAAAKIHTKILRLVEAFLKSEVCSNFIISIYHFASNEELAPYRFDNHSTGERLSISFELFAEGARILIVRCPIKRNEQKWAHYEAEAKNWHFDHQWNLCSFYLSDLIKSH
;
A
#
# COMPACT_ATOMS: atom_id res chain seq x y z
N MET A 1 3.53 10.80 32.63
CA MET A 1 3.34 11.21 31.21
C MET A 1 2.78 10.03 30.45
N THR A 2 1.48 10.06 30.16
CA THR A 2 0.74 9.01 29.46
C THR A 2 1.11 8.98 27.99
N SER A 3 1.44 7.79 27.49
CA SER A 3 1.59 7.53 26.06
C SER A 3 0.23 7.59 25.39
N SER A 4 0.21 8.07 24.15
CA SER A 4 -1.03 8.43 23.49
C SER A 4 -0.88 8.20 21.98
N SER A 5 -1.75 7.37 21.39
CA SER A 5 -1.77 7.09 19.94
C SER A 5 -2.87 7.91 19.30
N VAL A 6 -2.68 8.40 18.07
CA VAL A 6 -3.69 9.28 17.44
C VAL A 6 -4.36 8.53 16.29
N LEU A 7 -5.69 8.41 16.34
CA LEU A 7 -6.51 7.93 15.25
C LEU A 7 -7.14 9.11 14.52
N THR A 8 -7.04 9.14 13.19
CA THR A 8 -7.64 10.20 12.37
C THR A 8 -8.79 9.59 11.56
N CYS A 9 -9.99 10.19 11.65
CA CYS A 9 -11.19 9.77 10.91
C CYS A 9 -11.81 10.97 10.19
N ARG A 10 -12.42 10.74 9.01
CA ARG A 10 -13.03 11.82 8.23
C ARG A 10 -14.32 12.39 8.85
N PRO A 11 -14.66 13.67 8.57
CA PRO A 11 -15.76 14.41 9.22
C PRO A 11 -17.17 13.82 9.02
N ASN A 12 -17.38 13.02 7.96
CA ASN A 12 -18.67 12.38 7.63
C ASN A 12 -18.80 10.94 8.14
N SER A 13 -17.99 10.57 9.13
CA SER A 13 -18.12 9.27 9.82
C SER A 13 -19.52 9.10 10.43
N ASN A 14 -19.99 7.84 10.39
CA ASN A 14 -21.25 7.34 10.92
C ASN A 14 -21.57 7.97 12.31
N LYS A 15 -22.84 8.27 12.59
CA LYS A 15 -23.30 8.87 13.86
C LYS A 15 -22.78 8.09 15.07
N SER A 16 -22.69 6.77 14.95
CA SER A 16 -22.12 5.85 15.96
C SER A 16 -20.62 6.04 16.19
N LEU A 17 -19.84 6.28 15.13
CA LEU A 17 -18.41 6.62 15.24
C LEU A 17 -18.21 7.94 15.98
N LYS A 18 -19.01 8.97 15.65
CA LYS A 18 -18.92 10.29 16.29
C LYS A 18 -19.17 10.23 17.81
N GLN A 19 -20.22 9.52 18.23
CA GLN A 19 -20.59 9.39 19.64
C GLN A 19 -19.56 8.55 20.42
N PHE A 20 -19.10 7.44 19.87
CA PHE A 20 -18.11 6.59 20.53
C PHE A 20 -16.79 7.31 20.74
N PHE A 21 -16.30 8.04 19.72
CA PHE A 21 -15.06 8.81 19.86
C PHE A 21 -15.20 10.00 20.81
N ALA A 22 -16.41 10.52 21.08
CA ALA A 22 -16.61 11.51 22.14
C ALA A 22 -16.39 10.90 23.53
N ASN A 23 -16.67 9.60 23.68
CA ASN A 23 -16.59 8.89 24.96
C ASN A 23 -15.21 8.28 25.25
N HIS A 24 -14.35 8.05 24.24
CA HIS A 24 -13.12 7.26 24.38
C HIS A 24 -11.83 7.97 23.93
N CYS A 25 -11.91 9.21 23.45
CA CYS A 25 -10.73 9.98 23.05
C CYS A 25 -10.30 10.92 24.18
N ALA A 26 -9.00 10.92 24.51
CA ALA A 26 -8.44 11.82 25.51
C ALA A 26 -8.41 13.28 25.03
N SER A 27 -8.32 13.48 23.72
CA SER A 27 -8.41 14.78 23.06
C SER A 27 -8.77 14.64 21.59
N SER A 28 -9.34 15.68 20.99
CA SER A 28 -9.62 15.77 19.55
C SER A 28 -9.26 17.14 19.02
N TRP A 29 -8.63 17.21 17.84
CA TRP A 29 -8.31 18.46 17.15
C TRP A 29 -8.47 18.29 15.64
N LYS A 30 -8.54 19.41 14.92
CA LYS A 30 -8.42 19.42 13.46
C LYS A 30 -6.98 19.72 13.08
N ASP A 31 -6.42 19.01 12.10
CA ASP A 31 -5.14 19.39 11.52
C ASP A 31 -5.28 20.49 10.46
N LYS A 32 -4.14 20.92 9.91
CA LYS A 32 -4.06 21.96 8.88
C LYS A 32 -4.88 21.66 7.61
N ASN A 33 -5.24 20.39 7.39
CA ASN A 33 -6.03 19.93 6.25
C ASN A 33 -7.50 19.67 6.64
N GLY A 34 -7.91 20.06 7.85
CA GLY A 34 -9.27 19.91 8.34
C GLY A 34 -9.65 18.50 8.79
N PHE A 35 -8.70 17.56 8.88
CA PHE A 35 -8.97 16.21 9.34
C PHE A 35 -9.08 16.16 10.87
N TRP A 36 -10.10 15.45 11.36
CA TRP A 36 -10.26 15.21 12.79
C TRP A 36 -9.25 14.16 13.26
N ARG A 37 -8.24 14.63 14.00
CA ARG A 37 -7.28 13.81 14.73
C ARG A 37 -7.80 13.59 16.15
N ARG A 38 -7.73 12.35 16.64
CA ARG A 38 -8.17 12.02 17.99
C ARG A 38 -7.16 11.15 18.71
N CYS A 39 -6.81 11.53 19.92
CA CYS A 39 -5.88 10.74 20.72
C CYS A 39 -6.60 9.61 21.45
N LEU A 40 -6.26 8.36 21.13
CA LEU A 40 -6.62 7.16 21.85
C LEU A 40 -5.68 6.98 23.06
N ASN A 41 -6.29 6.66 24.21
CA ASN A 41 -5.58 6.28 25.42
C ASN A 41 -4.95 4.87 25.29
N ASN A 42 -4.34 4.38 26.38
CA ASN A 42 -3.57 3.12 26.43
C ASN A 42 -4.31 1.84 25.99
N ASN A 43 -5.59 1.90 25.60
CA ASN A 43 -6.38 0.73 25.26
C ASN A 43 -6.83 0.68 23.78
N MET A 44 -5.89 0.95 22.86
CA MET A 44 -6.07 0.79 21.41
C MET A 44 -6.75 -0.54 21.03
N LEU A 45 -6.43 -1.63 21.72
CA LEU A 45 -7.05 -2.94 21.48
C LEU A 45 -8.54 -2.97 21.81
N THR A 46 -8.96 -2.30 22.87
CA THR A 46 -10.38 -2.20 23.22
C THR A 46 -11.13 -1.36 22.20
N VAL A 47 -10.51 -0.27 21.75
CA VAL A 47 -11.05 0.59 20.68
C VAL A 47 -11.21 -0.20 19.38
N LEU A 48 -10.18 -0.93 18.97
CA LEU A 48 -10.19 -1.76 17.75
C LEU A 48 -11.18 -2.92 17.82
N ARG A 49 -11.26 -3.62 18.97
CA ARG A 49 -12.28 -4.65 19.21
C ARG A 49 -13.68 -4.07 19.12
N HIS A 50 -13.89 -2.89 19.70
CA HIS A 50 -15.17 -2.21 19.61
C HIS A 50 -15.50 -1.81 18.16
N PHE A 51 -14.51 -1.49 17.34
CA PHE A 51 -14.69 -1.19 15.92
C PHE A 51 -14.64 -2.39 14.98
N HIS A 52 -14.43 -3.61 15.50
CA HIS A 52 -14.44 -4.82 14.68
C HIS A 52 -15.74 -4.96 13.86
N HIS A 53 -16.89 -4.58 14.42
CA HIS A 53 -18.16 -4.58 13.69
C HIS A 53 -18.25 -3.51 12.58
N LEU A 54 -17.46 -2.43 12.65
CA LEU A 54 -17.37 -1.45 11.57
C LEU A 54 -16.53 -1.99 10.41
N PHE A 55 -15.58 -2.86 10.72
CA PHE A 55 -14.72 -3.55 9.78
C PHE A 55 -15.47 -4.68 9.03
N SER A 56 -16.54 -5.23 9.60
CA SER A 56 -17.36 -6.26 8.95
C SER A 56 -18.34 -5.74 7.89
N VAL A 57 -18.56 -4.42 7.78
CA VAL A 57 -19.56 -3.84 6.86
C VAL A 57 -18.94 -3.38 5.54
N SER A 58 -17.66 -2.99 5.55
CA SER A 58 -16.95 -2.54 4.35
C SER A 58 -15.45 -2.80 4.51
N PRO A 59 -14.74 -3.11 3.41
CA PRO A 59 -13.28 -3.14 3.42
C PRO A 59 -12.70 -1.79 3.87
N ILE A 60 -11.56 -1.80 4.57
CA ILE A 60 -10.92 -0.63 5.19
C ILE A 60 -9.64 -0.28 4.47
N ASN A 61 -9.36 1.01 4.37
CA ASN A 61 -8.06 1.48 3.94
C ASN A 61 -7.26 1.87 5.16
N LEU A 62 -6.14 1.18 5.39
CA LEU A 62 -5.31 1.38 6.54
C LEU A 62 -4.11 2.25 6.17
N HIS A 63 -4.01 3.42 6.79
CA HIS A 63 -2.83 4.26 6.70
C HIS A 63 -2.08 4.23 8.02
N ILE A 64 -0.82 3.78 7.99
CA ILE A 64 0.00 3.59 9.20
C ILE A 64 1.12 4.61 9.22
N GLU A 65 0.91 5.74 9.88
CA GLU A 65 1.97 6.72 10.11
C GLU A 65 2.72 6.35 11.40
N ALA A 66 3.79 5.55 11.29
CA ALA A 66 4.56 5.09 12.44
C ALA A 66 5.95 5.71 12.53
N ILE A 67 6.23 6.33 13.67
CA ILE A 67 7.49 7.06 13.89
C ILE A 67 8.56 6.14 14.50
N LYS A 68 8.16 5.08 15.24
CA LYS A 68 9.09 4.23 16.02
C LYS A 68 8.90 2.72 15.76
N LYS A 69 10.02 1.99 15.64
CA LYS A 69 10.07 0.52 15.41
C LYS A 69 9.27 -0.30 16.43
N LYS A 70 9.35 0.08 17.72
CA LYS A 70 8.65 -0.62 18.82
C LYS A 70 7.13 -0.59 18.60
N VAL A 71 6.62 0.54 18.13
CA VAL A 71 5.19 0.73 17.93
C VAL A 71 4.66 -0.10 16.77
N LEU A 72 5.42 -0.19 15.67
CA LEU A 72 5.12 -1.11 14.57
C LEU A 72 5.09 -2.57 15.01
N ARG A 73 6.00 -2.97 15.90
CA ARG A 73 6.00 -4.34 16.49
C ARG A 73 4.72 -4.62 17.25
N ASP A 74 4.34 -3.72 18.17
CA ASP A 74 3.12 -3.88 18.96
C ASP A 74 1.88 -3.91 18.07
N PHE A 75 1.85 -3.07 17.03
CA PHE A 75 0.78 -3.09 16.03
C PHE A 75 0.70 -4.43 15.31
N ALA A 76 1.81 -4.91 14.75
CA ALA A 76 1.87 -6.18 14.03
C ALA A 76 1.49 -7.38 14.90
N GLN A 77 1.84 -7.37 16.20
CA GLN A 77 1.54 -8.49 17.09
C GLN A 77 0.12 -8.45 17.68
N LYS A 78 -0.35 -7.26 18.06
CA LYS A 78 -1.56 -7.13 18.88
C LYS A 78 -2.79 -6.72 18.07
N ILE A 79 -2.59 -5.97 16.98
CA ILE A 79 -3.66 -5.33 16.22
C ILE A 79 -3.88 -6.02 14.89
N TRP A 80 -2.79 -6.22 14.13
CA TRP A 80 -2.84 -6.77 12.77
C TRP A 80 -3.68 -8.04 12.63
N PRO A 81 -3.54 -9.08 13.49
CA PRO A 81 -4.33 -10.30 13.35
C PRO A 81 -5.84 -10.09 13.46
N SER A 82 -6.29 -9.02 14.13
CA SER A 82 -7.72 -8.73 14.35
C SER A 82 -8.35 -7.88 13.26
N ILE A 83 -7.55 -7.26 12.38
CA ILE A 83 -8.07 -6.37 11.34
C ILE A 83 -7.67 -6.80 9.93
N ARG A 84 -6.65 -7.67 9.78
CA ARG A 84 -6.08 -8.02 8.48
C ARG A 84 -7.14 -8.45 7.48
N ASP A 85 -8.10 -9.30 7.83
CA ASP A 85 -9.08 -9.83 6.88
C ASP A 85 -10.08 -8.77 6.38
N HIS A 86 -10.10 -7.59 6.99
CA HIS A 86 -10.98 -6.48 6.65
C HIS A 86 -10.26 -5.35 5.92
N ILE A 87 -8.94 -5.46 5.72
CA ILE A 87 -8.15 -4.43 5.05
C ILE A 87 -8.25 -4.65 3.54
N PHE A 88 -8.39 -3.55 2.83
CA PHE A 88 -8.39 -3.50 1.37
C PHE A 88 -7.11 -2.86 0.85
N ALA A 89 -6.68 -1.78 1.48
CA ALA A 89 -5.45 -1.10 1.12
C ALA A 89 -4.60 -0.80 2.32
N LEU A 90 -3.30 -0.87 2.12
CA LEU A 90 -2.28 -0.53 3.08
C LEU A 90 -1.44 0.63 2.55
N ILE A 91 -1.34 1.68 3.35
CA ILE A 91 -0.61 2.88 2.98
C ILE A 91 0.51 3.05 3.99
N LEU A 92 1.73 2.97 3.46
CA LEU A 92 2.95 3.04 4.25
C LEU A 92 3.66 4.37 3.96
N PRO A 93 4.05 5.14 4.99
CA PRO A 93 4.77 6.38 4.84
C PRO A 93 6.18 6.13 4.29
N ASP A 94 6.83 7.21 3.88
CA ASP A 94 8.16 7.17 3.30
C ASP A 94 9.18 6.44 4.18
N GLY A 95 9.87 5.48 3.55
CA GLY A 95 10.97 4.73 4.14
C GLY A 95 10.55 3.38 4.71
N LEU A 96 10.42 2.38 3.83
CA LEU A 96 10.31 0.98 4.22
C LEU A 96 11.48 0.52 5.09
N LYS A 97 12.64 1.21 5.13
CA LYS A 97 13.76 0.93 6.05
C LYS A 97 13.30 0.76 7.50
N ARG A 98 12.29 1.54 7.92
CA ARG A 98 11.75 1.47 9.29
C ARG A 98 10.88 0.23 9.52
N ILE A 99 10.24 -0.25 8.45
CA ILE A 99 9.28 -1.35 8.46
C ILE A 99 9.89 -2.65 7.88
N ARG A 100 11.12 -2.63 7.37
CA ARG A 100 11.81 -3.78 6.72
C ARG A 100 11.82 -5.05 7.58
N HIS A 101 11.91 -4.90 8.90
CA HIS A 101 11.91 -6.03 9.85
C HIS A 101 10.52 -6.62 10.09
N PHE A 102 9.47 -5.91 9.68
CA PHE A 102 8.06 -6.28 9.85
C PHE A 102 7.38 -6.57 8.51
N LEU A 103 7.88 -5.99 7.41
CA LEU A 103 7.30 -6.08 6.06
C LEU A 103 7.11 -7.50 5.54
N PRO A 104 8.10 -8.42 5.67
CA PRO A 104 7.95 -9.76 5.11
C PRO A 104 6.75 -10.49 5.71
N THR A 105 6.61 -10.52 7.04
CA THR A 105 5.47 -11.15 7.70
C THR A 105 4.17 -10.37 7.43
N PHE A 106 4.22 -9.04 7.47
CA PHE A 106 3.05 -8.20 7.26
C PHE A 106 2.48 -8.34 5.85
N LEU A 107 3.32 -8.18 4.83
CA LEU A 107 2.92 -8.22 3.42
C LEU A 107 2.60 -9.62 2.91
N VAL A 108 3.22 -10.67 3.47
CA VAL A 108 2.86 -12.06 3.17
C VAL A 108 1.48 -12.39 3.73
N ASP A 109 1.15 -11.88 4.93
CA ASP A 109 -0.16 -12.06 5.56
C ASP A 109 -1.27 -11.16 4.96
N CYS A 110 -0.91 -10.08 4.25
CA CYS A 110 -1.82 -9.10 3.62
C CYS A 110 -2.61 -9.65 2.39
N CYS A 111 -2.86 -10.95 2.25
CA CYS A 111 -3.20 -11.51 0.93
C CYS A 111 -4.60 -12.13 0.72
N PRO A 112 -5.72 -11.51 1.13
CA PRO A 112 -6.97 -11.71 0.42
C PRO A 112 -7.04 -10.88 -0.88
N SER A 113 -6.63 -11.48 -2.01
CA SER A 113 -6.99 -11.20 -3.43
C SER A 113 -7.15 -9.77 -4.02
N ASN A 114 -7.25 -8.65 -3.29
CA ASN A 114 -7.53 -7.31 -3.83
C ASN A 114 -6.71 -6.21 -3.11
N TYR A 115 -5.50 -6.51 -2.65
CA TYR A 115 -4.74 -5.56 -1.83
C TYR A 115 -4.01 -4.52 -2.66
N VAL A 116 -4.29 -3.25 -2.36
CA VAL A 116 -3.52 -2.11 -2.85
C VAL A 116 -2.52 -1.68 -1.77
N VAL A 117 -1.24 -1.85 -2.05
CA VAL A 117 -0.16 -1.31 -1.21
C VAL A 117 0.34 -0.03 -1.83
N SER A 118 0.27 1.09 -1.11
CA SER A 118 0.80 2.38 -1.55
C SER A 118 2.04 2.74 -0.74
N ILE A 119 3.15 3.01 -1.42
CA ILE A 119 4.45 3.29 -0.78
C ILE A 119 5.07 4.51 -1.45
N GLY A 120 5.30 5.57 -0.67
CA GLY A 120 5.67 6.89 -1.21
C GLY A 120 7.07 7.01 -1.81
N ALA A 121 8.05 6.16 -1.47
CA ALA A 121 9.43 6.39 -1.90
C ALA A 121 10.21 5.18 -2.45
N ALA A 122 9.70 3.95 -2.31
CA ALA A 122 10.44 2.74 -2.71
C ALA A 122 9.82 2.08 -3.95
N PHE A 123 10.55 2.08 -5.06
CA PHE A 123 10.23 1.26 -6.23
C PHE A 123 10.80 -0.16 -6.07
N PRO A 124 10.11 -1.22 -6.53
CA PRO A 124 10.63 -2.59 -6.51
C PRO A 124 11.98 -2.72 -7.21
N ASP A 125 12.88 -3.50 -6.62
CA ASP A 125 14.21 -3.78 -7.15
C ASP A 125 14.30 -5.28 -7.45
N PHE A 126 14.25 -5.61 -8.73
CA PHE A 126 14.29 -6.99 -9.22
C PHE A 126 15.71 -7.44 -9.62
N SER A 127 16.75 -6.72 -9.17
CA SER A 127 18.12 -7.13 -9.44
C SER A 127 18.43 -8.50 -8.82
N ALA A 128 19.19 -9.32 -9.57
CA ALA A 128 19.61 -10.66 -9.16
C ALA A 128 20.87 -10.64 -8.29
N ASP A 129 21.46 -9.46 -8.10
CA ASP A 129 22.77 -9.27 -7.48
C ASP A 129 22.60 -9.43 -5.97
N GLY A 130 22.68 -10.67 -5.48
CA GLY A 130 22.54 -11.05 -4.07
C GLY A 130 23.60 -10.48 -3.12
N SER A 131 24.32 -9.41 -3.50
CA SER A 131 25.51 -8.89 -2.82
C SER A 131 25.28 -7.64 -1.97
N THR A 132 24.07 -7.08 -1.87
CA THR A 132 23.83 -5.94 -0.97
C THR A 132 22.62 -6.16 -0.06
N SER A 133 22.78 -5.77 1.20
CA SER A 133 21.76 -5.82 2.25
C SER A 133 20.36 -5.50 1.69
N ALA A 134 19.46 -6.49 1.69
CA ALA A 134 18.14 -6.47 1.03
C ALA A 134 17.50 -5.08 1.05
N THR A 135 17.56 -4.34 -0.06
CA THR A 135 17.02 -2.97 -0.10
C THR A 135 15.51 -2.99 0.09
N ASP A 136 14.91 -1.83 0.35
CA ASP A 136 13.46 -1.70 0.45
C ASP A 136 12.76 -2.15 -0.85
N GLY A 137 13.40 -1.88 -1.99
CA GLY A 137 12.95 -2.36 -3.29
C GLY A 137 13.01 -3.88 -3.43
N HIS A 138 14.04 -4.54 -2.87
CA HIS A 138 14.13 -6.01 -2.91
C HIS A 138 12.98 -6.68 -2.15
N VAL A 139 12.63 -6.14 -0.98
CA VAL A 139 11.50 -6.68 -0.19
C VAL A 139 10.19 -6.51 -0.95
N LEU A 140 9.99 -5.38 -1.64
CA LEU A 140 8.82 -5.18 -2.49
C LEU A 140 8.80 -6.10 -3.69
N ALA A 141 9.93 -6.31 -4.35
CA ALA A 141 10.03 -7.25 -5.46
C ALA A 141 9.68 -8.67 -4.98
N GLN A 142 10.23 -9.12 -3.85
CA GLN A 142 9.89 -10.42 -3.27
C GLN A 142 8.40 -10.53 -2.94
N TRP A 143 7.80 -9.49 -2.35
CA TRP A 143 6.36 -9.47 -2.11
C TRP A 143 5.56 -9.53 -3.41
N LEU A 144 5.90 -8.75 -4.43
CA LEU A 144 5.23 -8.82 -5.73
C LEU A 144 5.38 -10.20 -6.38
N LEU A 145 6.51 -10.87 -6.19
CA LEU A 145 6.76 -12.20 -6.75
C LEU A 145 6.14 -13.35 -5.94
N SER A 146 5.79 -13.14 -4.68
CA SER A 146 5.19 -14.18 -3.82
C SER A 146 3.69 -14.37 -4.03
N SER A 147 3.10 -13.84 -5.11
CA SER A 147 1.64 -13.86 -5.29
C SER A 147 1.13 -15.22 -5.73
N ASP A 148 -0.07 -15.56 -5.25
CA ASP A 148 -0.86 -16.64 -5.83
C ASP A 148 -1.40 -16.22 -7.21
N ARG A 149 -1.53 -17.18 -8.12
CA ARG A 149 -1.72 -16.94 -9.57
C ARG A 149 -3.11 -16.43 -9.95
N GLU A 150 -4.05 -16.27 -9.01
CA GLU A 150 -5.43 -15.93 -9.37
C GLU A 150 -5.75 -14.44 -9.32
N CYS A 151 -5.04 -13.68 -8.48
CA CYS A 151 -5.33 -12.27 -8.24
C CYS A 151 -4.03 -11.44 -8.18
N PRO A 152 -3.97 -10.29 -8.86
CA PRO A 152 -2.77 -9.47 -8.87
C PRO A 152 -2.56 -8.74 -7.55
N LYS A 153 -1.30 -8.66 -7.10
CA LYS A 153 -0.90 -7.67 -6.10
C LYS A 153 -0.87 -6.29 -6.74
N VAL A 154 -1.46 -5.29 -6.11
CA VAL A 154 -1.47 -3.92 -6.64
C VAL A 154 -0.51 -3.06 -5.82
N LEU A 155 0.49 -2.50 -6.48
CA LEU A 155 1.43 -1.54 -5.90
C LEU A 155 1.17 -0.16 -6.49
N LYS A 156 0.95 0.83 -5.63
CA LYS A 156 1.00 2.24 -5.99
C LYS A 156 2.34 2.85 -5.61
N TYR A 157 2.96 3.48 -6.58
CA TYR A 157 4.21 4.18 -6.42
C TYR A 157 4.02 5.64 -6.79
N ASP A 158 4.24 6.52 -5.83
CA ASP A 158 4.29 7.95 -6.08
C ASP A 158 5.72 8.34 -6.47
N ALA A 159 5.85 8.95 -7.64
CA ALA A 159 7.13 9.34 -8.22
C ALA A 159 7.29 10.86 -8.33
N GLU A 160 6.54 11.64 -7.54
CA GLU A 160 6.52 13.11 -7.58
C GLU A 160 7.93 13.74 -7.59
N ASP A 161 8.84 13.24 -6.75
CA ASP A 161 10.22 13.76 -6.64
C ASP A 161 11.26 12.97 -7.44
N VAL A 162 10.84 12.10 -8.37
CA VAL A 162 11.75 11.22 -9.11
C VAL A 162 11.88 11.66 -10.56
N ALA A 163 13.11 11.98 -10.98
CA ALA A 163 13.42 12.32 -12.37
C ALA A 163 12.93 11.22 -13.34
N ALA A 164 12.32 11.63 -14.47
CA ALA A 164 11.76 10.73 -15.48
C ALA A 164 12.76 9.63 -15.93
N ALA A 165 14.02 10.02 -16.18
CA ALA A 165 15.09 9.09 -16.55
C ALA A 165 15.33 7.97 -15.52
N LYS A 166 15.14 8.24 -14.22
CA LYS A 166 15.24 7.22 -13.17
C LYS A 166 14.06 6.26 -13.19
N ILE A 167 12.85 6.77 -13.47
CA ILE A 167 11.65 5.93 -13.66
C ILE A 167 11.82 5.03 -14.87
N HIS A 168 12.27 5.56 -15.99
CA HIS A 168 12.54 4.78 -17.19
C HIS A 168 13.57 3.67 -16.93
N THR A 169 14.69 4.00 -16.27
CA THR A 169 15.71 3.01 -15.88
C THR A 169 15.14 1.89 -15.00
N LYS A 170 14.27 2.24 -14.04
CA LYS A 170 13.60 1.27 -13.16
C LYS A 170 12.65 0.35 -13.93
N ILE A 171 11.92 0.88 -14.90
CA ILE A 171 11.04 0.11 -15.78
C ILE A 171 11.84 -0.85 -16.65
N LEU A 172 12.93 -0.39 -17.29
CA LEU A 172 13.78 -1.27 -18.12
C LEU A 172 14.36 -2.43 -17.32
N ARG A 173 14.84 -2.18 -16.10
CA ARG A 173 15.31 -3.25 -15.20
C ARG A 173 14.21 -4.26 -14.85
N LEU A 174 12.97 -3.80 -14.66
CA LEU A 174 11.82 -4.67 -14.44
C LEU A 174 11.54 -5.53 -15.66
N VAL A 175 11.57 -4.95 -16.87
CA VAL A 175 11.38 -5.68 -18.14
C VAL A 175 12.46 -6.76 -18.29
N GLU A 176 13.73 -6.43 -18.07
CA GLU A 176 14.83 -7.39 -18.12
C GLU A 176 14.65 -8.53 -17.12
N ALA A 177 14.27 -8.21 -15.88
CA ALA A 177 14.01 -9.21 -14.84
C ALA A 177 12.81 -10.10 -15.19
N PHE A 178 11.75 -9.54 -15.77
CA PHE A 178 10.58 -10.29 -16.23
C PHE A 178 10.93 -11.29 -17.33
N LEU A 179 11.71 -10.87 -18.34
CA LEU A 179 12.11 -11.71 -19.46
C LEU A 179 13.02 -12.87 -19.03
N LYS A 180 13.81 -12.68 -17.97
CA LYS A 180 14.69 -13.71 -17.37
C LYS A 180 14.01 -14.52 -16.27
N SER A 181 12.79 -14.16 -15.88
CA SER A 181 12.11 -14.79 -14.75
C SER A 181 11.64 -16.20 -15.10
N GLU A 182 11.85 -17.13 -14.18
CA GLU A 182 11.27 -18.49 -14.21
C GLU A 182 10.11 -18.64 -13.21
N VAL A 183 9.84 -17.60 -12.42
CA VAL A 183 8.81 -17.59 -11.38
C VAL A 183 7.57 -16.90 -11.94
N CYS A 184 6.44 -17.61 -11.98
CA CYS A 184 5.16 -16.99 -12.30
C CYS A 184 4.70 -16.07 -11.16
N SER A 185 4.25 -14.87 -11.49
CA SER A 185 3.56 -13.97 -10.57
C SER A 185 2.64 -12.99 -11.31
N ASN A 186 1.59 -12.56 -10.62
CA ASN A 186 0.65 -11.56 -11.08
C ASN A 186 0.72 -10.29 -10.25
N PHE A 187 0.92 -9.15 -10.90
CA PHE A 187 0.89 -7.87 -10.22
C PHE A 187 0.53 -6.72 -11.15
N ILE A 188 0.08 -5.63 -10.55
CA ILE A 188 -0.15 -4.34 -11.19
C ILE A 188 0.67 -3.29 -10.42
N ILE A 189 1.53 -2.54 -11.11
CA ILE A 189 2.20 -1.38 -10.54
C ILE A 189 1.62 -0.14 -11.21
N SER A 190 0.99 0.74 -10.43
CA SER A 190 0.52 2.05 -10.87
C SER A 190 1.48 3.12 -10.36
N ILE A 191 2.18 3.76 -11.29
CA ILE A 191 3.10 4.86 -11.00
C ILE A 191 2.39 6.17 -11.33
N TYR A 192 2.38 7.10 -10.38
CA TYR A 192 1.94 8.48 -10.61
C TYR A 192 3.18 9.37 -10.72
N HIS A 193 3.29 10.18 -11.77
CA HIS A 193 4.49 10.96 -12.06
C HIS A 193 4.15 12.32 -12.68
N PHE A 194 4.82 13.38 -12.23
CA PHE A 194 4.52 14.77 -12.64
C PHE A 194 5.39 15.29 -13.80
N ALA A 195 6.45 14.58 -14.23
CA ALA A 195 7.45 15.17 -15.15
C ALA A 195 7.35 14.72 -16.62
N SER A 196 7.12 15.73 -17.46
CA SER A 196 7.33 15.91 -18.91
C SER A 196 6.91 14.85 -19.94
N ASN A 197 6.39 15.38 -21.04
CA ASN A 197 5.81 14.80 -22.27
C ASN A 197 6.67 13.82 -23.09
N GLU A 198 7.64 13.11 -22.49
CA GLU A 198 8.31 12.03 -23.22
C GLU A 198 7.33 10.85 -23.33
N GLU A 199 6.75 10.71 -24.53
CA GLU A 199 5.91 9.58 -24.90
C GLU A 199 6.74 8.29 -24.83
N LEU A 200 6.69 7.62 -23.69
CA LEU A 200 7.00 6.21 -23.66
C LEU A 200 5.86 5.48 -24.40
N ALA A 201 6.21 4.79 -25.46
CA ALA A 201 5.22 4.01 -26.22
C ALA A 201 4.66 2.89 -25.33
N PRO A 202 3.39 2.50 -25.47
CA PRO A 202 2.90 1.31 -24.79
C PRO A 202 3.70 0.09 -25.25
N TYR A 203 4.20 -0.70 -24.29
CA TYR A 203 4.99 -1.89 -24.56
C TYR A 203 4.27 -3.15 -24.08
N ARG A 204 4.54 -4.25 -24.76
CA ARG A 204 4.02 -5.57 -24.41
C ARG A 204 5.09 -6.62 -24.65
N PHE A 205 5.41 -7.37 -23.60
CA PHE A 205 6.40 -8.42 -23.61
C PHE A 205 5.74 -9.73 -23.15
N ASP A 206 5.93 -10.80 -23.91
CA ASP A 206 5.43 -12.12 -23.56
C ASP A 206 6.62 -12.97 -23.10
N ASN A 207 6.50 -13.58 -21.91
CA ASN A 207 7.42 -14.59 -21.42
C ASN A 207 6.76 -15.96 -21.61
N HIS A 208 7.14 -16.64 -22.69
CA HIS A 208 6.57 -17.95 -23.04
C HIS A 208 7.00 -19.07 -22.09
N SER A 209 8.09 -18.93 -21.33
CA SER A 209 8.52 -19.96 -20.38
C SER A 209 7.62 -20.00 -19.14
N THR A 210 7.16 -18.83 -18.68
CA THR A 210 6.21 -18.72 -17.56
C THR A 210 4.76 -18.66 -18.00
N GLY A 211 4.49 -18.44 -19.29
CA GLY A 211 3.14 -18.28 -19.83
C GLY A 211 2.51 -16.92 -19.47
N GLU A 212 3.33 -15.90 -19.25
CA GLU A 212 2.92 -14.59 -18.74
C GLU A 212 3.21 -13.45 -19.71
N ARG A 213 2.59 -12.31 -19.44
CA ARG A 213 2.69 -11.07 -20.18
C ARG A 213 2.98 -9.93 -19.25
N LEU A 214 3.91 -9.07 -19.64
CA LEU A 214 4.15 -7.76 -19.05
C LEU A 214 3.70 -6.68 -20.04
N SER A 215 2.70 -5.91 -19.67
CA SER A 215 2.22 -4.76 -20.43
C SER A 215 2.56 -3.47 -19.70
N ILE A 216 2.99 -2.44 -20.43
CA ILE A 216 3.27 -1.11 -19.91
C ILE A 216 2.41 -0.14 -20.71
N SER A 217 1.53 0.60 -20.03
CA SER A 217 0.68 1.61 -20.66
C SER A 217 0.85 2.97 -20.00
N PHE A 218 0.68 4.01 -20.80
CA PHE A 218 0.88 5.40 -20.41
C PHE A 218 -0.42 6.17 -20.60
N GLU A 219 -0.78 6.99 -19.62
CA GLU A 219 -1.97 7.83 -19.62
C GLU A 219 -1.57 9.24 -19.16
N LEU A 220 -1.70 10.22 -20.05
CA LEU A 220 -1.45 11.63 -19.75
C LEU A 220 -2.76 12.29 -19.28
N PHE A 221 -2.66 13.19 -18.31
CA PHE A 221 -3.76 14.04 -17.84
C PHE A 221 -3.22 15.43 -17.49
N ALA A 222 -4.11 16.37 -17.17
CA ALA A 222 -3.76 17.78 -17.01
C ALA A 222 -2.67 18.02 -15.96
N GLU A 223 -2.69 17.25 -14.87
CA GLU A 223 -1.77 17.40 -13.74
C GLU A 223 -0.62 16.37 -13.72
N GLY A 224 -0.39 15.60 -14.79
CA GLY A 224 0.72 14.65 -14.85
C GLY A 224 0.50 13.44 -15.74
N ALA A 225 1.18 12.35 -15.41
CA ALA A 225 1.15 11.10 -16.13
C ALA A 225 0.97 9.91 -15.18
N ARG A 226 0.29 8.87 -15.67
CA ARG A 226 0.18 7.58 -15.00
C ARG A 226 0.81 6.52 -15.89
N ILE A 227 1.69 5.71 -15.29
CA ILE A 227 2.26 4.53 -15.90
C ILE A 227 1.64 3.32 -15.21
N LEU A 228 1.02 2.44 -16.00
CA LEU A 228 0.48 1.18 -15.49
C LEU A 228 1.32 0.02 -16.04
N ILE A 229 1.93 -0.75 -15.16
CA ILE A 229 2.69 -1.95 -15.47
C ILE A 229 1.90 -3.15 -14.99
N VAL A 230 1.53 -4.05 -15.90
CA VAL A 230 0.67 -5.20 -15.62
C VAL A 230 1.41 -6.48 -15.98
N ARG A 231 1.73 -7.31 -14.97
CA ARG A 231 2.21 -8.67 -15.15
C ARG A 231 1.05 -9.65 -14.90
N CYS A 232 0.70 -10.45 -15.90
CA CYS A 232 -0.48 -11.31 -15.87
C CYS A 232 -0.30 -12.58 -16.73
N PRO A 233 -1.17 -13.61 -16.61
CA PRO A 233 -1.13 -14.76 -17.50
C PRO A 233 -1.49 -14.36 -18.93
N ILE A 234 -0.86 -14.99 -19.93
CA ILE A 234 -1.20 -14.76 -21.36
C ILE A 234 -2.66 -15.14 -21.65
N LYS A 235 -3.13 -16.24 -21.05
CA LYS A 235 -4.53 -16.68 -21.09
C LYS A 235 -5.19 -16.23 -19.79
N ARG A 236 -5.98 -15.16 -19.85
CA ARG A 236 -6.66 -14.59 -18.69
C ARG A 236 -8.12 -14.24 -19.00
N ASN A 237 -8.94 -14.13 -17.96
CA ASN A 237 -10.27 -13.56 -18.10
C ASN A 237 -10.14 -12.03 -18.25
N GLU A 238 -10.33 -11.52 -19.47
CA GLU A 238 -10.14 -10.08 -19.77
C GLU A 238 -11.11 -9.18 -18.98
N GLN A 239 -12.34 -9.63 -18.73
CA GLN A 239 -13.30 -8.86 -17.93
C GLN A 239 -12.84 -8.72 -16.48
N LYS A 240 -12.33 -9.81 -15.89
CA LYS A 240 -11.77 -9.81 -14.53
C LYS A 240 -10.54 -8.90 -14.44
N TRP A 241 -9.64 -8.97 -15.42
CA TRP A 241 -8.43 -8.15 -15.43
C TRP A 241 -8.69 -6.67 -15.73
N ALA A 242 -9.63 -6.36 -16.62
CA ALA A 242 -10.07 -4.99 -16.84
C ALA A 242 -10.61 -4.35 -15.54
N HIS A 243 -11.30 -5.13 -14.71
CA HIS A 243 -11.74 -4.68 -13.39
C HIS A 243 -10.55 -4.34 -12.47
N TYR A 244 -9.56 -5.23 -12.36
CA TYR A 244 -8.36 -4.98 -11.56
C TYR A 244 -7.54 -3.78 -12.05
N GLU A 245 -7.37 -3.64 -13.37
CA GLU A 245 -6.66 -2.52 -13.97
C GLU A 245 -7.40 -1.20 -13.72
N ALA A 246 -8.73 -1.19 -13.85
CA ALA A 246 -9.56 -0.02 -13.55
C ALA A 246 -9.50 0.38 -12.07
N GLU A 247 -9.56 -0.60 -11.16
CA GLU A 247 -9.43 -0.38 -9.72
C GLU A 247 -8.06 0.20 -9.38
N ALA A 248 -6.99 -0.37 -9.92
CA ALA A 248 -5.63 0.14 -9.73
C ALA A 248 -5.46 1.58 -10.23
N LYS A 249 -6.04 1.94 -11.38
CA LYS A 249 -6.00 3.33 -11.90
C LYS A 249 -6.79 4.30 -11.02
N ASN A 250 -8.03 3.96 -10.71
CA ASN A 250 -9.00 4.84 -10.05
C ASN A 250 -8.87 4.89 -8.52
N TRP A 251 -7.93 4.15 -7.95
CA TRP A 251 -7.72 4.18 -6.52
C TRP A 251 -7.17 5.54 -6.03
N HIS A 252 -8.01 6.38 -5.44
CA HIS A 252 -7.63 7.69 -4.91
C HIS A 252 -7.58 7.69 -3.38
N PHE A 253 -6.41 7.93 -2.80
CA PHE A 253 -6.18 8.01 -1.36
C PHE A 253 -7.02 9.11 -0.69
N ASP A 254 -7.08 10.28 -1.32
CA ASP A 254 -7.63 11.50 -0.71
C ASP A 254 -9.15 11.58 -0.73
N HIS A 255 -9.85 10.56 -1.21
CA HIS A 255 -11.32 10.60 -1.34
C HIS A 255 -12.04 9.45 -0.63
N GLN A 256 -11.32 8.62 0.11
CA GLN A 256 -11.90 7.40 0.68
C GLN A 256 -12.45 7.62 2.10
N TRP A 257 -13.75 7.36 2.25
CA TRP A 257 -14.48 7.49 3.53
C TRP A 257 -14.19 6.34 4.51
N ASN A 258 -13.65 5.23 4.00
CA ASN A 258 -13.20 4.05 4.75
C ASN A 258 -11.70 4.11 5.13
N LEU A 259 -11.07 5.30 5.05
CA LEU A 259 -9.68 5.48 5.48
C LEU A 259 -9.57 5.57 7.01
N CYS A 260 -8.83 4.63 7.58
CA CYS A 260 -8.43 4.59 8.98
C CYS A 260 -6.93 4.91 9.08
N SER A 261 -6.60 6.10 9.61
CA SER A 261 -5.22 6.52 9.80
C SER A 261 -4.78 6.33 11.25
N PHE A 262 -3.74 5.53 11.46
CA PHE A 262 -3.07 5.38 12.76
C PHE A 262 -1.79 6.20 12.77
N TYR A 263 -1.77 7.23 13.59
CA TYR A 263 -0.57 7.97 13.92
C TYR A 263 0.01 7.41 15.23
N LEU A 264 1.09 6.67 15.07
CA LEU A 264 1.71 5.83 16.07
C LEU A 264 2.91 6.57 16.67
N SER A 265 2.63 7.60 17.49
CA SER A 265 3.62 8.52 18.07
C SER A 265 3.92 8.28 19.55
N ASP A 266 4.24 7.04 19.90
CA ASP A 266 4.44 6.51 21.26
C ASP A 266 3.22 5.75 21.77
N LEU A 267 3.11 4.49 21.34
CA LEU A 267 2.69 3.43 22.26
C LEU A 267 3.86 3.22 23.22
N ILE A 268 3.60 3.35 24.53
CA ILE A 268 4.44 3.04 25.70
C ILE A 268 5.01 4.27 26.45
N LYS A 269 4.30 4.59 27.53
CA LYS A 269 4.85 4.58 28.89
C LYS A 269 3.92 3.71 29.73
N SER A 270 4.31 2.46 29.92
CA SER A 270 3.76 1.57 30.95
C SER A 270 4.89 0.66 31.44
N HIS A 271 5.69 1.20 32.36
CA HIS A 271 6.10 0.51 33.57
C HIS A 271 5.88 1.51 34.71
#